data_AF-A0A946GHE9-F1
#
_entry.id   AF-A0A946GHE9-F1
#
_cell.length_a   1.000
_cell.length_b   1.000
_cell.length_c   1.000
_cell.angle_alpha   90.00
_cell.angle_beta   90.00
_cell.angle_gamma   90.00
#
_symmetry.space_group_name_H-M   'P 1'
#
loop_
_entity.id
_entity.type
_entity.pdbx_description
1 polymer ?
#
loop_
_entity_poly.entity_id
_entity_poly.type
_entity_poly.pdbx_seq_one_letter_code
_entity_poly.pdbx_strand_id
1 'polypeptide(L)'
;MISIFRRLTFIFLISQLTTISAYGQSDIQNRAESALAEARSLNEKARIEGARWIIAEEHLLAAEELASNQLYPDALEVANKAIHFFTLGLEQKKEPLYEHR
;
A
#
# COMPACT_ATOMS: atom_id res chain seq x y z
N MET A 1 27.58 0.28 -42.30
CA MET A 1 26.89 -0.79 -41.53
C MET A 1 27.10 -0.71 -40.02
N ILE A 2 28.32 -0.45 -39.50
CA ILE A 2 28.61 -0.34 -38.05
C ILE A 2 27.74 0.70 -37.31
N SER A 3 27.45 1.85 -37.92
CA SER A 3 26.60 2.90 -37.32
C SER A 3 25.14 2.47 -37.10
N ILE A 4 24.58 1.67 -38.01
CA ILE A 4 23.17 1.22 -37.95
C ILE A 4 23.01 0.14 -36.87
N PHE A 5 23.93 -0.82 -36.81
CA PHE A 5 23.93 -1.87 -35.77
C PHE A 5 24.04 -1.28 -34.36
N ARG A 6 24.84 -0.23 -34.19
CA ARG A 6 25.00 0.46 -32.90
C ARG A 6 23.74 1.23 -32.48
N ARG A 7 22.99 1.78 -33.43
CA ARG A 7 21.69 2.44 -33.15
C ARG A 7 20.60 1.43 -32.78
N LEU A 8 20.53 0.30 -33.50
CA LEU A 8 19.57 -0.76 -33.22
C LEU A 8 19.78 -1.40 -31.84
N THR A 9 21.04 -1.63 -31.46
CA THR A 9 21.38 -2.16 -30.13
C THR A 9 21.02 -1.18 -29.01
N PHE A 10 21.23 0.12 -29.19
CA PHE A 10 20.80 1.13 -28.21
C PHE A 10 19.28 1.19 -28.04
N ILE A 11 18.52 1.15 -29.15
CA ILE A 11 17.05 1.14 -29.09
C ILE A 11 16.54 -0.12 -28.38
N PHE A 12 17.16 -1.28 -28.66
CA PHE A 12 16.85 -2.52 -27.97
C PHE A 12 17.15 -2.46 -26.47
N LEU A 13 18.28 -1.89 -26.06
CA LEU A 13 18.61 -1.70 -24.63
C LEU A 13 17.61 -0.78 -23.92
N ILE A 14 17.21 0.32 -24.56
CA ILE A 14 16.19 1.24 -23.99
C ILE A 14 14.83 0.55 -23.89
N SER A 15 14.45 -0.29 -24.86
CA SER A 15 13.17 -1.02 -24.79
C SER A 15 13.14 -2.03 -23.63
N GLN A 16 14.25 -2.72 -23.36
CA GLN A 16 14.37 -3.61 -22.18
C GLN A 16 14.28 -2.84 -20.85
N LEU A 17 14.82 -1.62 -20.78
CA LEU A 17 14.69 -0.75 -19.60
C LEU A 17 13.23 -0.36 -19.34
N THR A 18 12.47 -0.04 -20.40
CA THR A 18 11.06 0.36 -20.28
C THR A 18 10.13 -0.79 -19.87
N THR A 19 10.41 -2.03 -20.27
CA THR A 19 9.60 -3.18 -19.88
C THR A 19 9.80 -3.53 -18.41
N ILE A 20 11.04 -3.53 -17.91
CA ILE A 20 11.34 -3.85 -16.51
C ILE A 20 10.70 -2.84 -15.55
N SER A 21 10.74 -1.54 -15.87
CA SER A 21 10.10 -0.51 -15.03
C SER A 21 8.58 -0.67 -14.96
N ALA A 22 7.95 -1.06 -16.07
CA ALA A 22 6.50 -1.26 -16.13
C ALA A 22 6.04 -2.45 -15.26
N TYR A 23 6.78 -3.56 -15.25
CA TYR A 23 6.44 -4.72 -14.39
C TYR A 23 6.63 -4.42 -12.90
N GLY A 24 7.72 -3.75 -12.52
CA GLY A 24 7.96 -3.38 -11.12
C GLY A 24 6.91 -2.41 -10.57
N GLN A 25 6.44 -1.47 -11.39
CA GLN A 25 5.41 -0.52 -11.01
C GLN A 25 4.02 -1.18 -10.89
N SER A 26 3.70 -2.13 -11.77
CA SER A 26 2.46 -2.93 -11.70
C SER A 26 2.39 -3.79 -10.43
N ASP A 27 3.50 -4.42 -10.02
CA ASP A 27 3.54 -5.19 -8.77
C ASP A 27 3.25 -4.32 -7.54
N ILE A 28 3.89 -3.16 -7.44
CA ILE A 28 3.70 -2.26 -6.29
C ILE A 28 2.28 -1.69 -6.25
N GLN A 29 1.71 -1.32 -7.40
CA GLN A 29 0.33 -0.87 -7.47
C GLN A 29 -0.65 -1.92 -6.95
N ASN A 30 -0.56 -3.16 -7.45
CA ASN A 30 -1.44 -4.25 -7.01
C ASN A 30 -1.32 -4.51 -5.50
N ARG A 31 -0.10 -4.45 -4.97
CA ARG A 31 0.15 -4.61 -3.52
C ARG A 31 -0.45 -3.46 -2.71
N ALA A 32 -0.32 -2.22 -3.17
CA ALA A 32 -0.91 -1.05 -2.53
C ALA A 32 -2.45 -1.14 -2.51
N GLU A 33 -3.06 -1.49 -3.63
CA GLU A 33 -4.51 -1.68 -3.73
C GLU A 33 -5.01 -2.82 -2.84
N SER A 34 -4.28 -3.93 -2.77
CA SER A 34 -4.60 -5.05 -1.87
C SER A 34 -4.52 -4.64 -0.40
N ALA A 35 -3.47 -3.92 0.00
CA ALA A 35 -3.31 -3.43 1.36
C ALA A 35 -4.40 -2.40 1.73
N LEU A 36 -4.80 -1.52 0.80
CA LEU A 36 -5.91 -0.60 1.01
C LEU A 36 -7.24 -1.34 1.20
N ALA A 37 -7.50 -2.40 0.41
CA ALA A 37 -8.69 -3.22 0.58
C ALA A 37 -8.73 -3.90 1.96
N GLU A 38 -7.60 -4.43 2.42
CA GLU A 38 -7.46 -5.01 3.76
C GLU A 38 -7.67 -3.95 4.86
N ALA A 39 -7.02 -2.80 4.76
CA ALA A 39 -7.15 -1.70 5.71
C ALA A 39 -8.61 -1.21 5.82
N ARG A 40 -9.34 -1.12 4.69
CA ARG A 40 -10.77 -0.78 4.67
C ARG A 40 -11.63 -1.83 5.37
N SER A 41 -11.36 -3.11 5.10
CA SER A 41 -12.05 -4.23 5.75
C SER A 41 -11.85 -4.21 7.27
N LEU A 42 -10.61 -3.96 7.71
CA LEU A 42 -10.26 -3.84 9.12
C LEU A 42 -10.88 -2.60 9.77
N ASN A 43 -10.92 -1.45 9.08
CA ASN A 43 -11.60 -0.26 9.54
C ASN A 43 -13.10 -0.51 9.79
N GLU A 44 -13.76 -1.18 8.85
CA GLU A 44 -15.18 -1.53 9.00
C GLU A 44 -15.41 -2.49 10.17
N LYS A 45 -14.54 -3.49 10.31
CA LYS A 45 -14.58 -4.40 11.46
C LYS A 45 -14.35 -3.65 12.78
N ALA A 46 -13.35 -2.79 12.86
CA ALA A 46 -13.06 -1.97 14.04
C ALA A 46 -14.19 -1.00 14.36
N ARG A 47 -14.91 -0.50 13.35
CA ARG A 47 -16.12 0.32 13.52
C ARG A 47 -17.26 -0.48 14.14
N ILE A 48 -17.57 -1.66 13.58
CA ILE A 48 -18.62 -2.56 14.09
C ILE A 48 -18.30 -3.01 15.52
N GLU A 49 -17.05 -3.39 15.76
CA GLU A 49 -16.59 -3.84 17.07
C GLU A 49 -16.28 -2.68 18.02
N GLY A 50 -16.45 -1.41 17.66
CA GLY A 50 -16.14 -0.28 18.55
C GLY A 50 -14.70 -0.28 19.08
N ALA A 51 -13.75 -0.74 18.25
CA ALA A 51 -12.31 -0.80 18.50
C ALA A 51 -11.55 0.19 17.57
N ARG A 52 -12.26 1.19 17.06
CA ARG A 52 -11.74 2.14 16.07
C ARG A 52 -10.75 3.09 16.72
N TRP A 53 -9.55 3.15 16.16
CA TRP A 53 -8.51 4.08 16.61
C TRP A 53 -8.36 5.19 15.58
N ILE A 54 -8.33 6.44 16.06
CA ILE A 54 -8.23 7.63 15.20
C ILE A 54 -6.95 7.58 14.35
N ILE A 55 -5.82 7.20 14.96
CA ILE A 55 -4.54 7.08 14.24
C ILE A 55 -4.58 6.07 13.08
N ALA A 56 -5.35 4.98 13.22
CA ALA A 56 -5.51 3.99 12.17
C ALA A 56 -6.33 4.54 10.99
N GLU A 57 -7.37 5.32 11.29
CA GLU A 57 -8.20 6.03 10.30
C GLU A 57 -7.42 7.11 9.57
N GLU A 58 -6.60 7.89 10.27
CA GLU A 58 -5.72 8.91 9.67
C GLU A 58 -4.73 8.28 8.68
N HIS A 59 -4.11 7.14 9.04
CA HIS A 59 -3.25 6.41 8.11
C HIS A 59 -4.03 5.85 6.91
N LEU A 60 -5.24 5.33 7.11
CA LEU A 60 -6.05 4.85 5.99
C LEU A 60 -6.36 5.99 5.01
N LEU A 61 -6.82 7.15 5.49
CA LEU A 61 -7.12 8.31 4.65
C LEU A 61 -5.88 8.81 3.90
N ALA A 62 -4.73 8.90 4.58
CA ALA A 62 -3.47 9.31 3.95
C ALA A 62 -3.01 8.31 2.87
N ALA A 63 -3.18 7.00 3.10
CA ALA A 63 -2.86 5.98 2.12
C ALA A 63 -3.77 6.07 0.87
N GLU A 64 -5.06 6.36 1.07
CA GLU A 64 -6.00 6.58 -0.04
C GLU A 64 -5.64 7.82 -0.86
N GLU A 65 -5.26 8.91 -0.21
CA GLU A 65 -4.78 10.12 -0.88
C GLU A 65 -3.51 9.84 -1.70
N LEU A 66 -2.52 9.15 -1.14
CA LEU A 66 -1.30 8.77 -1.86
C LEU A 66 -1.58 7.89 -3.08
N ALA A 67 -2.48 6.90 -2.95
CA ALA A 67 -2.88 6.06 -4.07
C ALA A 67 -3.62 6.85 -5.16
N SER A 68 -4.47 7.82 -4.77
CA SER A 68 -5.16 8.71 -5.73
C SER A 68 -4.17 9.58 -6.52
N ASN A 69 -3.02 9.90 -5.91
CA ASN A 69 -1.90 10.60 -6.53
C ASN A 69 -0.91 9.66 -7.25
N GLN A 70 -1.24 8.37 -7.40
CA GLN A 70 -0.40 7.33 -8.02
C GLN A 70 0.95 7.10 -7.33
N LEU A 71 1.08 7.53 -6.06
CA LEU A 71 2.25 7.31 -5.22
C LEU A 71 2.14 5.95 -4.51
N TYR A 72 2.08 4.86 -5.30
CA TYR A 72 1.80 3.52 -4.78
C TYR A 72 2.82 2.97 -3.76
N PRO A 73 4.14 3.22 -3.86
CA PRO A 73 5.09 2.79 -2.83
C PRO A 73 4.77 3.39 -1.45
N ASP A 74 4.49 4.70 -1.41
CA ASP A 74 4.17 5.42 -0.18
C ASP A 74 2.77 5.00 0.33
N ALA A 75 1.81 4.87 -0.58
CA ALA A 75 0.47 4.38 -0.26
C ALA A 75 0.52 2.99 0.39
N LEU A 76 1.34 2.09 -0.13
CA LEU A 76 1.55 0.75 0.43
C LEU A 76 2.13 0.82 1.84
N GLU A 77 3.16 1.64 2.07
CA GLU A 77 3.75 1.80 3.40
C GLU A 77 2.72 2.31 4.42
N VAL A 78 1.97 3.35 4.06
CA VAL A 78 0.99 3.97 4.95
C VAL A 78 -0.23 3.05 5.16
N ALA A 79 -0.67 2.31 4.15
CA ALA A 79 -1.74 1.31 4.29
C ALA A 79 -1.34 0.20 5.28
N ASN A 80 -0.08 -0.26 5.24
CA ASN A 80 0.41 -1.25 6.21
C ASN A 80 0.44 -0.71 7.65
N LYS A 81 0.71 0.59 7.84
CA LYS A 81 0.58 1.24 9.16
C LYS A 81 -0.87 1.24 9.63
N ALA A 82 -1.83 1.56 8.76
CA ALA A 82 -3.25 1.48 9.09
C ALA A 82 -3.67 0.05 9.48
N ILE A 83 -3.26 -0.97 8.71
CA ILE A 83 -3.50 -2.40 9.02
C ILE A 83 -2.96 -2.75 10.41
N HIS A 84 -1.73 -2.34 10.72
CA HIS A 84 -1.10 -2.61 12.00
C HIS A 84 -1.92 -2.04 13.17
N PHE A 85 -2.30 -0.76 13.09
CA PHE A 85 -3.06 -0.13 14.17
C PHE A 85 -4.50 -0.66 14.29
N PHE A 86 -5.18 -0.98 13.19
CA PHE A 86 -6.49 -1.61 13.27
C PHE A 86 -6.42 -3.00 13.90
N THR A 87 -5.41 -3.79 13.55
CA THR A 87 -5.17 -5.11 14.15
C THR A 87 -4.94 -4.98 15.64
N LEU A 88 -4.04 -4.08 16.04
CA LEU A 88 -3.74 -3.83 17.45
C LEU A 88 -4.97 -3.37 18.24
N GLY A 89 -5.78 -2.45 17.68
CA GLY A 89 -7.01 -1.99 18.32
C GLY A 89 -8.05 -3.09 18.52
N LEU A 90 -8.23 -3.96 17.51
CA LEU A 90 -9.11 -5.11 17.59
C LEU A 90 -8.63 -6.15 18.62
N GLU A 91 -7.31 -6.41 18.68
CA GLU A 91 -6.72 -7.31 19.67
C GLU A 91 -6.88 -6.78 21.09
N GLN A 92 -6.59 -5.50 21.33
CA GLN A 92 -6.72 -4.89 22.64
C GLN A 92 -8.17 -4.88 23.15
N LYS A 93 -9.17 -4.87 22.25
CA LYS A 93 -10.56 -5.03 22.68
C LYS A 93 -10.86 -6.46 23.15
N LYS A 94 -10.28 -7.48 22.50
CA LYS A 94 -10.48 -8.88 22.89
C LYS A 94 -9.76 -9.21 24.20
N GLU A 95 -8.56 -8.67 24.37
CA GLU A 95 -7.74 -8.82 25.56
C GLU A 95 -7.37 -7.44 26.10
N PRO A 96 -8.28 -6.80 26.85
CA PRO A 96 -7.99 -5.50 27.44
C PRO A 96 -6.81 -5.64 28.41
N LEU A 97 -5.72 -4.93 28.12
CA LEU A 97 -4.54 -4.86 29.00
C LEU A 97 -4.87 -4.31 30.40
N TYR A 98 -6.02 -3.65 30.55
CA TYR A 98 -6.50 -3.13 31.83
C TYR A 98 -8.03 -3.14 31.85
N GLU A 99 -8.62 -3.95 32.73
CA GLU A 99 -10.01 -3.78 33.14
C GLU A 99 -10.06 -2.75 34.28
N HIS A 100 -10.51 -1.52 34.00
CA HIS A 100 -10.86 -0.59 35.08
C HIS A 100 -12.13 -1.11 35.76
N ARG A 101 -11.98 -1.66 36.97
CA ARG A 101 -13.10 -1.91 37.90
C ARG A 101 -13.28 -0.72 38.84
#